data_AF-A0A955WLG4-F1
#
_entry.id   AF-A0A955WLG4-F1
#
_cell.length_a   1.000
_cell.length_b   1.000
_cell.length_c   1.000
_cell.angle_alpha   90.00
_cell.angle_beta   90.00
_cell.angle_gamma   90.00
#
_symmetry.space_group_name_H-M   'P 1'
#
loop_
_entity.id
_entity.type
_entity.pdbx_description
1 polymer ?
#
loop_
_entity_poly.entity_id
_entity_poly.type
_entity_poly.pdbx_seq_one_letter_code
_entity_poly.pdbx_strand_id
1 'polypeptide(L)'
;MCRAVCSLALLWVLSGCSGAEVETGAEDLGFGGADEFSGRDLGRHDAEAPDEDQGPRPDHGAPGCMITSPIDEPDPQGIDQNCDGIDGDRALAVFVAPGGDDRAAGDQEHPVATVARAFEIAADRRANQVLLAAGDWQVEQTIALADGIGLYGGYAPADGWRRSGEASVLRGPALAMVARGLTRPTTLARLTVRADDNSAPGGASVALLAVETVELLLTDGARLEAGVGGDGPSGRDGSAG
;
A
#
# COMPACT_ATOMS: atom_id res chain seq x y z
N MET A 1 -33.00 41.30 -10.35
CA MET A 1 -34.23 40.45 -10.44
C MET A 1 -33.94 39.14 -9.69
N CYS A 2 -34.91 38.19 -9.64
CA CYS A 2 -34.87 36.88 -8.94
C CYS A 2 -33.46 36.28 -8.74
N ARG A 3 -33.00 35.87 -7.55
CA ARG A 3 -33.65 35.15 -6.41
C ARG A 3 -34.12 33.73 -6.79
N ALA A 4 -33.33 32.73 -6.39
CA ALA A 4 -33.76 31.35 -6.19
C ALA A 4 -32.98 30.79 -4.98
N VAL A 5 -33.68 30.60 -3.86
CA VAL A 5 -33.16 29.92 -2.67
C VAL A 5 -33.73 28.50 -2.68
N CYS A 6 -32.91 27.51 -2.33
CA CYS A 6 -33.41 26.23 -1.86
C CYS A 6 -33.02 26.05 -0.38
N SER A 7 -33.84 25.37 0.41
CA SER A 7 -33.72 25.32 1.87
C SER A 7 -34.21 23.99 2.41
N LEU A 8 -33.70 23.61 3.59
CA LEU A 8 -34.29 22.74 4.65
C LEU A 8 -35.25 21.61 4.20
N ALA A 9 -35.15 20.36 4.65
CA ALA A 9 -34.58 19.82 5.89
C ALA A 9 -34.19 18.33 5.67
N LEU A 10 -33.88 17.46 6.62
CA LEU A 10 -33.86 17.46 8.11
C LEU A 10 -32.62 16.56 8.51
N LEU A 11 -32.32 16.05 9.70
CA LEU A 11 -32.96 15.91 11.03
C LEU A 11 -31.84 15.77 12.08
N TRP A 12 -32.17 16.00 13.37
CA TRP A 12 -31.40 15.51 14.52
C TRP A 12 -32.34 14.72 15.44
N VAL A 13 -31.89 13.59 15.97
CA VAL A 13 -32.57 12.87 17.07
C VAL A 13 -31.53 12.58 18.14
N LEU A 14 -31.71 13.18 19.33
CA LEU A 14 -30.94 12.87 20.52
C LEU A 14 -31.77 12.00 21.46
N SER A 15 -31.26 10.83 21.79
CA SER A 15 -31.71 9.93 22.86
C SER A 15 -30.59 8.90 23.10
N GLY A 16 -30.29 8.44 24.31
CA GLY A 16 -30.86 8.84 25.61
C GLY A 16 -30.62 7.77 26.68
N CYS A 17 -29.66 8.00 27.57
CA CYS A 17 -29.40 7.35 28.86
C CYS A 17 -29.79 5.86 29.05
N SER A 18 -28.79 4.98 29.00
CA SER A 18 -28.50 4.02 30.10
C SER A 18 -27.01 3.65 30.00
N GLY A 19 -26.23 3.45 31.08
CA GLY A 19 -26.62 3.26 32.47
C GLY A 19 -26.51 1.79 32.84
N ALA A 20 -25.29 1.35 33.16
CA ALA A 20 -24.94 0.01 33.61
C ALA A 20 -23.59 0.06 34.35
N GLU A 21 -23.65 0.15 35.67
CA GLU A 21 -22.48 0.07 36.56
C GLU A 21 -22.19 -1.40 36.89
N VAL A 22 -20.91 -1.77 37.04
CA VAL A 22 -20.51 -3.12 37.48
C VAL A 22 -19.42 -3.01 38.54
N GLU A 23 -19.82 -2.88 39.80
CA GLU A 23 -18.99 -3.23 40.95
C GLU A 23 -19.32 -4.66 41.41
N THR A 24 -18.36 -5.57 41.32
CA THR A 24 -18.09 -6.70 42.25
C THR A 24 -16.79 -7.38 41.79
N GLY A 25 -15.86 -7.76 42.66
CA GLY A 25 -15.80 -7.58 44.11
C GLY A 25 -14.39 -7.91 44.62
N ALA A 26 -14.11 -7.64 45.90
CA ALA A 26 -12.80 -7.89 46.50
C ALA A 26 -12.85 -9.08 47.48
N GLU A 27 -11.99 -10.06 47.23
CA GLU A 27 -11.59 -11.15 48.14
C GLU A 27 -10.06 -11.25 47.96
N ASP A 28 -9.21 -10.69 48.81
CA ASP A 28 -8.95 -11.03 50.23
C ASP A 28 -8.74 -12.51 50.48
N LEU A 29 -7.51 -12.98 50.23
CA LEU A 29 -6.89 -14.09 50.96
C LEU A 29 -5.42 -13.78 51.21
N GLY A 30 -5.11 -13.34 52.43
CA GLY A 30 -3.73 -13.11 52.86
C GLY A 30 -2.99 -14.39 53.27
N PHE A 31 -1.78 -14.57 52.74
CA PHE A 31 -0.73 -15.42 53.31
C PHE A 31 0.63 -14.77 52.96
N GLY A 32 1.64 -14.72 53.83
CA GLY A 32 1.76 -15.37 55.14
C GLY A 32 3.08 -16.12 55.24
N GLY A 33 4.20 -15.42 55.07
CA GLY A 33 5.53 -16.03 55.06
C GLY A 33 6.63 -14.97 55.00
N ALA A 34 7.30 -14.76 56.12
CA ALA A 34 8.53 -13.97 56.21
C ALA A 34 9.60 -14.87 56.82
N ASP A 35 10.60 -15.24 56.03
CA ASP A 35 11.75 -16.02 56.47
C ASP A 35 13.03 -15.25 56.12
N GLU A 36 13.76 -14.85 57.15
CA GLU A 36 15.12 -14.34 57.00
C GLU A 36 16.05 -15.48 56.57
N PHE A 37 16.92 -15.25 55.57
CA PHE A 37 18.10 -16.10 55.40
C PHE A 37 19.41 -15.30 55.35
N SER A 38 20.28 -15.65 56.29
CA SER A 38 21.61 -15.08 56.56
C SER A 38 22.44 -14.79 55.31
N GLY A 39 22.93 -13.55 55.24
CA GLY A 39 23.90 -13.08 54.25
C GLY A 39 25.34 -13.59 54.39
N ARG A 40 26.23 -12.83 53.74
CA ARG A 40 27.56 -13.18 53.19
C ARG A 40 27.45 -13.90 51.84
N ASP A 41 28.38 -13.73 50.89
CA ASP A 41 29.72 -13.15 51.00
C ASP A 41 30.09 -12.16 49.86
N LEU A 42 31.29 -11.59 49.93
CA LEU A 42 31.78 -10.50 49.10
C LEU A 42 32.11 -10.92 47.65
N GLY A 43 31.35 -10.38 46.68
CA GLY A 43 31.62 -10.53 45.25
C GLY A 43 31.59 -9.19 44.52
N ARG A 44 32.67 -8.40 44.61
CA ARG A 44 32.86 -7.24 43.73
C ARG A 44 33.23 -7.72 42.32
N HIS A 45 32.21 -7.93 41.50
CA HIS A 45 32.35 -7.74 40.07
C HIS A 45 31.70 -6.40 39.72
N ASP A 46 32.35 -5.67 38.82
CA ASP A 46 32.05 -4.27 38.61
C ASP A 46 30.69 -4.12 37.92
N ALA A 47 29.79 -3.40 38.59
CA ALA A 47 28.48 -3.08 38.06
C ALA A 47 28.65 -2.06 36.94
N GLU A 48 28.79 -2.56 35.71
CA GLU A 48 28.35 -1.86 34.50
C GLU A 48 26.99 -1.22 34.83
N ALA A 49 26.83 0.08 34.59
CA ALA A 49 25.57 0.73 34.90
C ALA A 49 24.44 0.07 34.09
N PRO A 50 23.26 -0.17 34.68
CA PRO A 50 22.12 -0.60 33.89
C PRO A 50 21.83 0.51 32.87
N ASP A 51 22.11 0.23 31.59
CA ASP A 51 21.81 1.14 30.48
C ASP A 51 20.34 1.55 30.59
N GLU A 52 20.07 2.85 30.58
CA GLU A 52 18.77 3.36 31.00
C GLU A 52 17.66 2.85 30.08
N ASP A 53 16.46 2.70 30.65
CA ASP A 53 15.24 2.19 30.00
C ASP A 53 14.82 3.07 28.81
N GLN A 54 15.53 2.88 27.70
CA GLN A 54 15.19 3.36 26.38
C GLN A 54 14.05 2.48 25.86
N GLY A 55 12.87 2.69 26.46
CA GLY A 55 11.59 2.16 26.02
C GLY A 55 11.42 2.37 24.51
N PRO A 56 10.62 1.49 23.86
CA PRO A 56 10.78 1.07 22.47
C PRO A 56 11.19 2.23 21.57
N ARG A 57 12.49 2.25 21.21
CA ARG A 57 13.07 3.26 20.34
C ARG A 57 12.21 3.31 19.07
N PRO A 58 11.75 4.49 18.61
CA PRO A 58 11.08 4.56 17.33
C PRO A 58 12.01 3.98 16.27
N ASP A 59 11.43 3.32 15.27
CA ASP A 59 12.23 2.84 14.15
C ASP A 59 12.88 4.05 13.47
N HIS A 60 14.21 4.06 13.51
CA HIS A 60 15.07 5.14 13.04
C HIS A 60 16.08 4.60 12.01
N GLY A 61 15.69 3.54 11.32
CA GLY A 61 16.30 3.08 10.08
C GLY A 61 17.70 2.50 10.25
N ALA A 62 18.43 2.42 9.13
CA ALA A 62 19.78 1.89 9.12
C ALA A 62 20.76 2.83 9.88
N PRO A 63 21.71 2.30 10.68
CA PRO A 63 22.64 3.12 11.45
C PRO A 63 23.51 3.98 10.54
N GLY A 64 23.26 5.29 10.55
CA GLY A 64 23.88 6.26 9.64
C GLY A 64 22.90 6.98 8.71
N CYS A 65 21.62 6.58 8.69
CA CYS A 65 20.55 7.40 8.12
C CYS A 65 20.44 8.73 8.88
N MET A 66 20.15 9.82 8.17
CA MET A 66 19.92 11.15 8.74
C MET A 66 18.66 11.71 8.10
N ILE A 67 17.63 11.96 8.91
CA ILE A 67 16.32 12.45 8.44
C ILE A 67 16.52 13.77 7.69
N THR A 68 16.10 13.80 6.43
CA THR A 68 16.12 15.00 5.57
C THR A 68 14.73 15.57 5.36
N SER A 69 13.69 14.73 5.44
CA SER A 69 12.28 15.10 5.31
C SER A 69 11.42 14.20 6.20
N PRO A 70 10.34 14.70 6.85
CA PRO A 70 9.36 13.84 7.52
C PRO A 70 8.33 13.24 6.54
N ILE A 71 8.42 13.58 5.25
CA ILE A 71 7.61 13.03 4.15
C ILE A 71 8.58 12.29 3.24
N ASP A 72 8.29 11.03 2.95
CA ASP A 72 9.01 10.22 1.98
C ASP A 72 8.05 9.78 0.86
N GLU A 73 8.38 10.10 -0.38
CA GLU A 73 7.64 9.67 -1.57
C GLU A 73 8.60 8.85 -2.47
N PRO A 74 8.25 7.61 -2.86
CA PRO A 74 9.20 6.70 -3.49
C PRO A 74 9.89 7.25 -4.75
N ASP A 75 11.21 7.38 -4.72
CA ASP A 75 11.99 8.11 -5.72
C ASP A 75 12.91 7.19 -6.57
N PRO A 76 13.44 7.67 -7.72
CA PRO A 76 14.30 6.85 -8.60
C PRO A 76 15.67 6.52 -8.00
N GLN A 77 16.15 7.34 -7.06
CA GLN A 77 17.42 7.16 -6.36
C GLN A 77 17.29 6.20 -5.17
N GLY A 78 16.09 5.99 -4.64
CA GLY A 78 15.81 5.06 -3.53
C GLY A 78 16.28 5.62 -2.18
N ILE A 79 16.00 6.89 -1.91
CA ILE A 79 16.51 7.62 -0.75
C ILE A 79 15.48 7.59 0.38
N ASP A 80 15.75 6.77 1.40
CA ASP A 80 15.11 6.85 2.72
C ASP A 80 15.33 8.25 3.33
N GLN A 81 14.31 9.11 3.27
CA GLN A 81 14.32 10.51 3.72
C GLN A 81 13.85 10.65 5.17
N ASN A 82 12.92 9.80 5.59
CA ASN A 82 12.30 9.81 6.92
C ASN A 82 13.02 8.90 7.95
N CYS A 83 13.94 8.06 7.48
CA CYS A 83 14.65 7.02 8.24
C CYS A 83 13.73 5.95 8.84
N ASP A 84 12.68 5.54 8.13
CA ASP A 84 11.78 4.44 8.54
C ASP A 84 12.22 3.05 8.01
N GLY A 85 13.19 3.00 7.08
CA GLY A 85 13.84 1.79 6.58
C GLY A 85 13.57 1.43 5.11
N ILE A 86 12.65 2.11 4.42
CA ILE A 86 12.36 1.88 2.98
C ILE A 86 12.61 3.14 2.12
N ASP A 87 12.17 3.11 0.86
CA ASP A 87 11.98 4.28 0.00
C ASP A 87 10.47 4.40 -0.22
N GLY A 88 9.88 5.50 0.25
CA GLY A 88 8.47 5.61 0.64
C GLY A 88 8.25 5.71 2.16
N ASP A 89 6.98 5.77 2.57
CA ASP A 89 6.56 5.93 3.98
C ASP A 89 5.74 4.71 4.42
N ARG A 90 6.21 3.98 5.44
CA ARG A 90 5.58 2.73 5.93
C ARG A 90 4.15 2.91 6.46
N ALA A 91 3.81 4.09 6.97
CA ALA A 91 2.47 4.41 7.45
C ALA A 91 1.51 4.84 6.32
N LEU A 92 2.05 5.25 5.17
CA LEU A 92 1.32 5.64 3.96
C LEU A 92 1.41 4.60 2.82
N ALA A 93 2.02 3.44 3.09
CA ALA A 93 2.24 2.34 2.15
C ALA A 93 1.30 1.15 2.34
N VAL A 94 1.06 0.42 1.25
CA VAL A 94 0.49 -0.93 1.25
C VAL A 94 1.37 -1.85 0.42
N PHE A 95 1.78 -2.96 1.01
CA PHE A 95 2.85 -3.83 0.51
C PHE A 95 2.31 -5.06 -0.23
N VAL A 96 2.86 -5.36 -1.41
CA VAL A 96 2.37 -6.43 -2.30
C VAL A 96 3.51 -7.39 -2.69
N ALA A 97 3.42 -8.65 -2.26
CA ALA A 97 4.46 -9.66 -2.42
C ALA A 97 3.91 -10.99 -2.99
N PRO A 98 4.66 -11.74 -3.84
CA PRO A 98 4.14 -12.95 -4.49
C PRO A 98 3.75 -14.11 -3.55
N GLY A 99 4.09 -14.00 -2.26
CA GLY A 99 3.70 -14.95 -1.19
C GLY A 99 2.85 -14.34 -0.08
N GLY A 100 2.19 -13.19 -0.32
CA GLY A 100 1.28 -12.56 0.63
C GLY A 100 -0.08 -13.27 0.77
N ASP A 101 -0.99 -12.69 1.56
CA ASP A 101 -2.41 -13.12 1.65
C ASP A 101 -3.31 -11.89 1.54
N ASP A 102 -4.33 -11.92 0.69
CA ASP A 102 -5.28 -10.82 0.53
C ASP A 102 -6.19 -10.59 1.77
N ARG A 103 -6.14 -11.52 2.75
CA ARG A 103 -6.72 -11.33 4.10
C ARG A 103 -5.79 -10.61 5.07
N ALA A 104 -4.51 -10.46 4.73
CA ALA A 104 -3.55 -9.78 5.57
C ALA A 104 -3.82 -8.28 5.64
N ALA A 105 -3.07 -7.60 6.52
CA ALA A 105 -3.14 -6.16 6.64
C ALA A 105 -2.48 -5.43 5.47
N GLY A 106 -1.59 -6.06 4.69
CA GLY A 106 -0.81 -5.36 3.67
C GLY A 106 0.20 -4.38 4.26
N ASP A 107 0.64 -4.61 5.50
CA ASP A 107 1.83 -3.99 6.08
C ASP A 107 3.11 -4.72 5.64
N GLN A 108 4.28 -4.22 6.05
CA GLN A 108 5.58 -4.67 5.56
C GLN A 108 5.87 -6.14 5.93
N GLU A 109 5.37 -6.55 7.09
CA GLU A 109 5.48 -7.89 7.68
C GLU A 109 4.41 -8.86 7.15
N HIS A 110 3.20 -8.37 6.83
CA HIS A 110 2.08 -9.15 6.32
C HIS A 110 1.53 -8.56 4.99
N PRO A 111 2.31 -8.61 3.90
CA PRO A 111 1.90 -8.07 2.60
C PRO A 111 0.72 -8.84 1.99
N VAL A 112 -0.02 -8.17 1.11
CA VAL A 112 -1.09 -8.79 0.32
C VAL A 112 -0.56 -9.48 -0.94
N ALA A 113 -1.37 -10.36 -1.53
CA ALA A 113 -1.02 -11.13 -2.72
C ALA A 113 -1.37 -10.40 -4.03
N THR A 114 -2.40 -9.55 -4.05
CA THR A 114 -2.88 -8.90 -5.28
C THR A 114 -2.85 -7.38 -5.23
N VAL A 115 -2.50 -6.77 -6.37
CA VAL A 115 -2.49 -5.31 -6.57
C VAL A 115 -3.89 -4.70 -6.39
N ALA A 116 -4.94 -5.43 -6.79
CA ALA A 116 -6.32 -5.00 -6.58
C ALA A 116 -6.65 -4.85 -5.09
N ARG A 117 -6.32 -5.86 -4.28
CA ARG A 117 -6.51 -5.81 -2.83
C ARG A 117 -5.70 -4.69 -2.17
N ALA A 118 -4.50 -4.42 -2.67
CA ALA A 118 -3.66 -3.34 -2.18
C ALA A 118 -4.30 -1.95 -2.38
N PHE A 119 -4.91 -1.70 -3.55
CA PHE A 119 -5.64 -0.45 -3.81
C PHE A 119 -6.90 -0.29 -2.93
N GLU A 120 -7.62 -1.38 -2.62
CA GLU A 120 -8.74 -1.34 -1.67
C GLU A 120 -8.26 -0.88 -0.28
N ILE A 121 -7.24 -1.55 0.26
CA ILE A 121 -6.66 -1.25 1.59
C ILE A 121 -6.08 0.18 1.61
N ALA A 122 -5.42 0.61 0.54
CA ALA A 122 -4.85 1.95 0.46
C ALA A 122 -5.94 3.03 0.48
N ALA A 123 -7.02 2.85 -0.27
CA ALA A 123 -8.17 3.75 -0.29
C ALA A 123 -8.87 3.84 1.08
N ASP A 124 -9.09 2.69 1.74
CA ASP A 124 -9.68 2.61 3.08
C ASP A 124 -8.80 3.32 4.13
N ARG A 125 -7.48 3.14 4.06
CA ARG A 125 -6.50 3.75 4.99
C ARG A 125 -6.18 5.21 4.70
N ARG A 126 -6.54 5.73 3.52
CA ARG A 126 -6.08 7.03 2.99
C ARG A 126 -4.57 7.08 2.67
N ALA A 127 -3.94 5.91 2.54
CA ALA A 127 -2.57 5.73 2.06
C ALA A 127 -2.45 6.12 0.58
N ASN A 128 -1.29 6.65 0.17
CA ASN A 128 -1.03 7.10 -1.21
C ASN A 128 0.01 6.24 -1.95
N GLN A 129 0.58 5.22 -1.32
CA GLN A 129 1.64 4.39 -1.91
C GLN A 129 1.23 2.90 -1.93
N VAL A 130 1.30 2.26 -3.10
CA VAL A 130 1.25 0.79 -3.23
C VAL A 130 2.61 0.31 -3.69
N LEU A 131 3.31 -0.45 -2.84
CA LEU A 131 4.68 -0.87 -3.04
C LEU A 131 4.72 -2.33 -3.50
N LEU A 132 5.15 -2.53 -4.75
CA LEU A 132 5.07 -3.79 -5.46
C LEU A 132 6.45 -4.44 -5.58
N ALA A 133 6.57 -5.70 -5.15
CA ALA A 133 7.81 -6.45 -5.27
C ALA A 133 8.27 -6.59 -6.75
N ALA A 134 9.57 -6.67 -6.97
CA ALA A 134 10.19 -6.91 -8.27
C ALA A 134 9.79 -8.29 -8.86
N GLY A 135 9.97 -8.44 -10.18
CA GLY A 135 9.70 -9.68 -10.90
C GLY A 135 8.37 -9.68 -11.68
N ASP A 136 8.05 -10.83 -12.28
CA ASP A 136 6.86 -11.03 -13.10
C ASP A 136 5.61 -11.31 -12.26
N TRP A 137 4.52 -10.62 -12.59
CA TRP A 137 3.22 -10.69 -11.93
C TRP A 137 2.13 -11.02 -12.96
N GLN A 138 1.35 -12.07 -12.72
CA GLN A 138 0.15 -12.38 -13.52
C GLN A 138 -1.08 -11.79 -12.83
N VAL A 139 -1.92 -11.10 -13.60
CA VAL A 139 -3.05 -10.31 -13.08
C VAL A 139 -4.29 -10.60 -13.92
N GLU A 140 -5.12 -11.54 -13.45
CA GLU A 140 -6.32 -12.04 -14.14
C GLU A 140 -7.41 -10.99 -14.44
N GLN A 141 -7.29 -9.78 -13.90
CA GLN A 141 -8.32 -8.73 -13.92
C GLN A 141 -7.69 -7.37 -14.21
N THR A 142 -8.44 -6.50 -14.91
CA THR A 142 -8.04 -5.11 -15.18
C THR A 142 -7.78 -4.34 -13.88
N ILE A 143 -6.57 -3.81 -13.71
CA ILE A 143 -6.20 -2.97 -12.56
C ILE A 143 -6.90 -1.61 -12.70
N ALA A 144 -7.77 -1.25 -11.76
CA ALA A 144 -8.30 0.10 -11.64
C ALA A 144 -7.39 0.93 -10.73
N LEU A 145 -6.77 2.00 -11.27
CA LEU A 145 -6.02 2.95 -10.47
C LEU A 145 -6.97 3.85 -9.67
N ALA A 146 -6.62 4.09 -8.41
CA ALA A 146 -7.33 5.02 -7.54
C ALA A 146 -6.76 6.45 -7.64
N ASP A 147 -7.64 7.44 -7.50
CA ASP A 147 -7.28 8.85 -7.41
C ASP A 147 -6.30 9.07 -6.24
N GLY A 148 -5.14 9.67 -6.53
CA GLY A 148 -4.14 10.01 -5.52
C GLY A 148 -3.46 8.83 -4.81
N ILE A 149 -3.40 7.66 -5.45
CA ILE A 149 -2.66 6.48 -4.95
C ILE A 149 -1.73 5.97 -6.06
N GLY A 150 -0.42 6.07 -5.85
CA GLY A 150 0.60 5.60 -6.80
C GLY A 150 0.94 4.12 -6.66
N LEU A 151 1.46 3.52 -7.74
CA LEU A 151 1.94 2.14 -7.80
C LEU A 151 3.42 2.13 -8.18
N TYR A 152 4.25 1.62 -7.27
CA TYR A 152 5.70 1.73 -7.32
C TYR A 152 6.32 0.33 -7.32
N GLY A 153 6.99 -0.02 -8.42
CA GLY A 153 7.59 -1.34 -8.62
C GLY A 153 9.04 -1.48 -8.14
N GLY A 154 9.53 -2.71 -8.24
CA GLY A 154 10.95 -3.04 -8.09
C GLY A 154 11.44 -3.21 -6.64
N TYR A 155 10.56 -3.39 -5.66
CA TYR A 155 10.94 -3.61 -4.27
C TYR A 155 11.43 -5.04 -3.99
N ALA A 156 12.30 -5.22 -2.98
CA ALA A 156 12.79 -6.52 -2.54
C ALA A 156 12.32 -6.86 -1.11
N PRO A 157 11.21 -7.61 -0.93
CA PRO A 157 10.71 -7.99 0.41
C PRO A 157 11.72 -8.75 1.25
N ALA A 158 12.57 -9.56 0.61
CA ALA A 158 13.64 -10.33 1.28
C ALA A 158 14.87 -9.48 1.67
N ASP A 159 14.97 -8.24 1.19
CA ASP A 159 15.99 -7.24 1.56
C ASP A 159 15.32 -6.02 2.20
N GLY A 160 14.44 -6.27 3.19
CA GLY A 160 13.79 -5.24 3.99
C GLY A 160 12.83 -4.30 3.26
N TRP A 161 12.38 -4.65 2.04
CA TRP A 161 11.68 -3.74 1.12
C TRP A 161 12.51 -2.54 0.67
N ARG A 162 13.82 -2.76 0.45
CA ARG A 162 14.66 -1.82 -0.29
C ARG A 162 14.36 -1.87 -1.79
N ARG A 163 14.68 -0.81 -2.53
CA ARG A 163 14.61 -0.81 -4.00
C ARG A 163 15.68 -1.73 -4.58
N SER A 164 15.26 -2.67 -5.42
CA SER A 164 16.14 -3.54 -6.18
C SER A 164 16.56 -2.90 -7.52
N GLY A 165 17.50 -3.54 -8.20
CA GLY A 165 17.86 -3.26 -9.60
C GLY A 165 16.90 -3.86 -10.64
N GLU A 166 15.88 -4.61 -10.21
CA GLU A 166 14.87 -5.22 -11.07
C GLU A 166 13.55 -4.44 -11.00
N ALA A 167 12.79 -4.46 -12.09
CA ALA A 167 11.47 -3.82 -12.18
C ALA A 167 10.34 -4.85 -11.96
N SER A 168 9.15 -4.37 -11.59
CA SER A 168 7.95 -5.23 -11.58
C SER A 168 7.35 -5.31 -12.98
N VAL A 169 7.02 -6.50 -13.46
CA VAL A 169 6.40 -6.72 -14.78
C VAL A 169 4.99 -7.25 -14.58
N LEU A 170 4.01 -6.35 -14.65
CA LEU A 170 2.59 -6.66 -14.58
C LEU A 170 2.12 -7.17 -15.94
N ARG A 171 1.58 -8.39 -15.99
CA ARG A 171 0.96 -9.01 -17.15
C ARG A 171 -0.51 -9.21 -16.83
N GLY A 172 -1.39 -8.77 -17.71
CA GLY A 172 -2.83 -8.88 -17.50
C GLY A 172 -3.61 -8.82 -18.80
N PRO A 173 -4.95 -8.90 -18.73
CA PRO A 173 -5.80 -9.07 -19.90
C PRO A 173 -5.63 -7.95 -20.93
N ALA A 174 -6.22 -8.14 -22.12
CA ALA A 174 -6.21 -7.17 -23.22
C ALA A 174 -6.67 -5.74 -22.87
N LEU A 175 -7.26 -5.51 -21.69
CA LEU A 175 -7.26 -4.21 -21.03
C LEU A 175 -6.61 -4.36 -19.65
N ALA A 176 -5.31 -4.13 -19.56
CA ALA A 176 -4.55 -4.48 -18.35
C ALA A 176 -4.76 -3.48 -17.20
N MET A 177 -4.88 -2.18 -17.52
CA MET A 177 -5.03 -1.11 -16.53
C MET A 177 -6.01 -0.03 -17.00
N VAL A 178 -6.77 0.54 -16.07
CA VAL A 178 -7.68 1.68 -16.28
C VAL A 178 -7.38 2.77 -15.26
N ALA A 179 -7.27 3.99 -15.75
CA ALA A 179 -7.20 5.20 -14.96
C ALA A 179 -8.42 6.07 -15.29
N ARG A 180 -9.32 6.30 -14.31
CA ARG A 180 -10.53 7.09 -14.54
C ARG A 180 -10.73 8.16 -13.47
N GLY A 181 -10.94 9.41 -13.90
CA GLY A 181 -11.31 10.49 -12.98
C GLY A 181 -10.21 10.86 -11.98
N LEU A 182 -8.95 10.63 -12.31
CA LEU A 182 -7.82 10.93 -11.41
C LEU A 182 -7.59 12.46 -11.38
N THR A 183 -7.86 13.07 -10.24
CA THR A 183 -7.80 14.53 -10.00
C THR A 183 -6.61 14.95 -9.13
N ARG A 184 -6.05 14.01 -8.36
CA ARG A 184 -4.81 14.16 -7.59
C ARG A 184 -3.63 13.48 -8.31
N PRO A 185 -2.37 13.81 -7.95
CA PRO A 185 -1.19 13.11 -8.45
C PRO A 185 -1.28 11.60 -8.24
N THR A 186 -1.24 10.83 -9.33
CA THR A 186 -1.18 9.36 -9.32
C THR A 186 0.04 8.95 -10.15
N THR A 187 0.97 8.21 -9.55
CA THR A 187 2.25 7.87 -10.17
C THR A 187 2.37 6.37 -10.46
N LEU A 188 2.91 6.02 -11.62
CA LEU A 188 3.40 4.68 -11.96
C LEU A 188 4.93 4.72 -12.10
N ALA A 189 5.66 3.95 -11.28
CA ALA A 189 7.13 3.98 -11.22
C ALA A 189 7.74 2.58 -11.28
N ARG A 190 8.92 2.43 -11.91
CA ARG A 190 9.74 1.19 -11.95
C ARG A 190 8.96 -0.09 -12.27
N LEU A 191 7.97 0.02 -13.16
CA LEU A 191 7.11 -1.08 -13.56
C LEU A 191 6.84 -1.12 -15.07
N THR A 192 6.57 -2.31 -15.60
CA THR A 192 6.13 -2.49 -16.99
C THR A 192 4.74 -3.13 -16.97
N VAL A 193 3.73 -2.45 -17.52
CA VAL A 193 2.39 -3.03 -17.72
C VAL A 193 2.33 -3.62 -19.12
N ARG A 194 2.01 -4.91 -19.21
CA ARG A 194 1.84 -5.68 -20.44
C ARG A 194 0.40 -6.15 -20.54
N ALA A 195 -0.29 -5.76 -21.60
CA ALA A 195 -1.62 -6.30 -21.92
C ALA A 195 -1.48 -7.49 -22.87
N ASP A 196 -2.27 -8.54 -22.63
CA ASP A 196 -2.36 -9.71 -23.49
C ASP A 196 -2.91 -9.38 -24.88
N ASP A 197 -2.66 -10.27 -25.84
CA ASP A 197 -3.23 -10.20 -27.19
C ASP A 197 -4.77 -10.33 -27.15
N ASN A 198 -5.46 -9.57 -28.00
CA ASN A 198 -6.90 -9.66 -28.19
C ASN A 198 -7.22 -10.36 -29.51
N SER A 199 -7.64 -11.62 -29.46
CA SER A 199 -7.98 -12.41 -30.67
C SER A 199 -9.43 -12.24 -31.15
N ALA A 200 -10.26 -11.43 -30.47
CA ALA A 200 -11.63 -11.17 -30.90
C ALA A 200 -11.63 -10.21 -32.11
N PRO A 201 -12.42 -10.46 -33.18
CA PRO A 201 -12.42 -9.60 -34.36
C PRO A 201 -12.77 -8.13 -34.06
N GLY A 202 -11.87 -7.21 -34.42
CA GLY A 202 -11.95 -5.78 -34.09
C GLY A 202 -11.66 -5.44 -32.61
N GLY A 203 -11.20 -6.40 -31.81
CA GLY A 203 -10.81 -6.19 -30.41
C GLY A 203 -9.47 -5.48 -30.27
N ALA A 204 -9.35 -4.58 -29.29
CA ALA A 204 -8.09 -3.89 -28.98
C ALA A 204 -7.33 -4.58 -27.83
N SER A 205 -5.99 -4.53 -27.87
CA SER A 205 -5.15 -4.69 -26.70
C SER A 205 -4.66 -3.32 -26.22
N VAL A 206 -4.73 -3.06 -24.92
CA VAL A 206 -4.53 -1.74 -24.29
C VAL A 206 -3.87 -1.93 -22.91
N ALA A 207 -2.60 -1.55 -22.80
CA ALA A 207 -1.86 -1.58 -21.52
C ALA A 207 -2.46 -0.65 -20.46
N LEU A 208 -2.92 0.54 -20.87
CA LEU A 208 -3.53 1.53 -20.00
C LEU A 208 -4.60 2.33 -20.76
N LEU A 209 -5.82 2.36 -20.24
CA LEU A 209 -6.89 3.27 -20.68
C LEU A 209 -7.05 4.40 -19.67
N ALA A 210 -6.50 5.57 -19.99
CA ALA A 210 -6.66 6.80 -19.21
C ALA A 210 -7.85 7.63 -19.72
N VAL A 211 -8.78 8.00 -18.84
CA VAL A 211 -9.99 8.77 -19.16
C VAL A 211 -10.26 9.78 -18.03
N GLU A 212 -10.48 11.05 -18.37
CA GLU A 212 -10.81 12.10 -17.37
C GLU A 212 -9.72 12.26 -16.28
N THR A 213 -8.45 12.00 -16.63
CA THR A 213 -7.27 12.09 -15.76
C THR A 213 -6.57 13.45 -15.90
N VAL A 214 -6.24 14.10 -14.79
CA VAL A 214 -5.52 15.38 -14.75
C VAL A 214 -4.01 15.17 -14.54
N GLU A 215 -3.62 14.39 -13.52
CA GLU A 215 -2.22 14.26 -13.06
C GLU A 215 -1.79 12.78 -12.92
N LEU A 216 -1.86 12.03 -14.04
CA LEU A 216 -1.30 10.68 -14.12
C LEU A 216 0.15 10.73 -14.64
N LEU A 217 1.09 10.32 -13.79
CA LEU A 217 2.53 10.40 -14.05
C LEU A 217 3.13 9.01 -14.30
N LEU A 218 4.00 8.89 -15.31
CA LEU A 218 4.86 7.73 -15.50
C LEU A 218 6.31 8.15 -15.26
N THR A 219 6.96 7.53 -14.28
CA THR A 219 8.29 7.90 -13.78
C THR A 219 9.22 6.69 -13.72
N ASP A 220 10.49 6.91 -13.41
CA ASP A 220 11.47 5.86 -13.10
C ASP A 220 11.46 4.65 -14.08
N GLY A 221 11.55 4.96 -15.37
CA GLY A 221 11.60 3.95 -16.43
C GLY A 221 10.30 3.15 -16.66
N ALA A 222 9.16 3.58 -16.09
CA ALA A 222 7.87 2.91 -16.27
C ALA A 222 7.45 2.76 -17.74
N ARG A 223 6.86 1.61 -18.08
CA ARG A 223 6.54 1.21 -19.46
C ARG A 223 5.12 0.67 -19.59
N LEU A 224 4.56 0.88 -20.77
CA LEU A 224 3.26 0.38 -21.20
C LEU A 224 3.46 -0.36 -22.53
N GLU A 225 3.13 -1.65 -22.57
CA GLU A 225 3.26 -2.51 -23.74
C GLU A 225 1.90 -3.14 -24.04
N ALA A 226 1.27 -2.77 -25.15
CA ALA A 226 0.07 -3.44 -25.64
C ALA A 226 0.46 -4.71 -26.42
N GLY A 227 -0.37 -5.75 -26.31
CA GLY A 227 -0.32 -6.92 -27.18
C GLY A 227 -0.89 -6.64 -28.57
N VAL A 228 -1.08 -7.71 -29.34
CA VAL A 228 -1.66 -7.68 -30.67
C VAL A 228 -3.17 -7.42 -30.59
N GLY A 229 -3.67 -6.49 -31.42
CA GLY A 229 -5.11 -6.28 -31.62
C GLY A 229 -5.70 -7.25 -32.64
N GLY A 230 -6.99 -7.56 -32.50
CA GLY A 230 -7.66 -8.60 -33.27
C GLY A 230 -7.97 -8.19 -34.71
N ASP A 231 -7.96 -9.18 -35.61
CA ASP A 231 -8.21 -9.00 -37.04
C ASP A 231 -9.52 -8.24 -37.32
N GLY A 232 -9.52 -7.44 -38.38
CA GLY A 232 -10.73 -6.77 -38.84
C GLY A 232 -11.81 -7.80 -39.24
N PRO A 233 -13.10 -7.55 -38.92
CA PRO A 233 -14.18 -8.44 -39.36
C PRO A 233 -14.22 -8.52 -40.89
N SER A 234 -14.55 -9.70 -41.42
CA SER A 234 -14.64 -9.94 -42.85
C SER A 234 -15.60 -8.95 -43.53
N GLY A 235 -15.23 -8.50 -44.73
CA GLY A 235 -16.13 -7.69 -45.57
C GLY A 235 -17.41 -8.45 -45.91
N ARG A 236 -18.49 -7.71 -46.18
CA ARG A 236 -19.72 -8.29 -46.73
C ARG A 236 -19.53 -8.59 -48.22
N ASP A 237 -20.17 -9.65 -48.70
CA ASP A 237 -20.26 -9.94 -50.12
C ASP A 237 -20.92 -8.79 -50.90
N GLY A 238 -20.53 -8.65 -52.17
CA GLY A 238 -21.16 -7.72 -53.09
C GLY A 238 -22.60 -8.09 -53.42
N SER A 239 -23.43 -7.10 -53.76
CA SER A 239 -24.75 -7.35 -54.33
C SER A 239 -24.66 -8.06 -55.68
N ALA A 240 -25.60 -8.96 -55.97
CA ALA A 240 -25.81 -9.46 -57.32
C ALA A 240 -26.09 -8.29 -58.30
N GLY A 241 -25.60 -8.42 -59.53
CA GLY A 241 -25.79 -7.46 -60.63
C GLY A 241 -26.69 -7.98 -61.74
#